data_AF-D2EG36-F1
#
_entry.id   AF-D2EG36-F1
#
_cell.length_a   1.000
_cell.length_b   1.000
_cell.length_c   1.000
_cell.angle_alpha   90.00
_cell.angle_beta   90.00
_cell.angle_gamma   90.00
#
_symmetry.space_group_name_H-M   'P 1'
#
loop_
_entity.id
_entity.type
_entity.pdbx_description
1 polymer ?
#
loop_
_entity_poly.entity_id
_entity_poly.type
_entity_poly.pdbx_seq_one_letter_code
_entity_poly.pdbx_strand_id
1 'polypeptide(L)'
;MAYSVVIGRNEKDHKDYGDLATTLIGKQYITMGNIVSLGNNIMLDALRPHVILIAGKRGSGKSYTMGVIAEGLASLDEDTAQNITSLIIDTMGIYWTMKSPNYKEADLLKDWGYQPTAFKNVRVFVPKGSFDSIKEENAEMADYPFSISVKDLTFSDWCDIFGFSINDDYGVLINQALDPS
;
A
#
# COMPACT_ATOMS: atom_id res chain seq x y z
N MET A 1 -26.48 -13.39 13.06
CA MET A 1 -25.30 -12.52 13.30
C MET A 1 -24.42 -12.63 12.07
N ALA A 2 -24.03 -11.52 11.47
CA ALA A 2 -23.09 -11.55 10.35
C ALA A 2 -21.75 -12.10 10.86
N TYR A 3 -21.24 -13.13 10.19
CA TYR A 3 -19.96 -13.76 10.52
C TYR A 3 -18.87 -13.04 9.72
N SER A 4 -17.72 -12.74 10.34
CA SER A 4 -16.56 -12.18 9.62
C SER A 4 -15.74 -13.32 9.02
N VAL A 5 -15.42 -13.24 7.73
CA VAL A 5 -14.51 -14.19 7.06
C VAL A 5 -13.14 -13.52 6.96
N VAL A 6 -12.13 -14.07 7.63
CA VAL A 6 -10.76 -13.54 7.59
C VAL A 6 -9.92 -14.29 6.55
N ILE A 7 -9.52 -13.60 5.48
CA ILE A 7 -8.60 -14.12 4.47
C ILE A 7 -7.17 -14.05 5.00
N GLY A 8 -6.42 -15.14 4.82
CA GLY A 8 -5.01 -15.23 5.23
C GLY A 8 -4.79 -15.78 6.65
N ARG A 9 -5.86 -16.01 7.43
CA ARG A 9 -5.76 -16.54 8.80
C ARG A 9 -6.09 -18.03 8.84
N ASN A 10 -5.21 -18.83 9.47
CA ASN A 10 -5.45 -20.26 9.69
C ASN A 10 -6.35 -20.48 10.93
N GLU A 11 -6.86 -21.70 11.12
CA GLU A 11 -7.77 -22.03 12.23
C GLU A 11 -7.15 -21.82 13.62
N LYS A 12 -5.84 -22.08 13.77
CA LYS A 12 -5.15 -21.88 15.04
C LYS A 12 -5.10 -20.40 15.39
N ASP A 13 -4.61 -19.58 14.47
CA ASP A 13 -4.54 -18.12 14.63
C ASP A 13 -5.94 -17.53 14.82
N HIS A 14 -6.97 -18.09 14.18
CA HIS A 14 -8.35 -17.65 14.40
C HIS A 14 -8.85 -17.97 15.82
N LYS A 15 -8.46 -19.11 16.40
CA LYS A 15 -8.77 -19.45 17.80
C LYS A 15 -8.01 -18.57 18.78
N ASP A 16 -6.74 -18.28 18.48
CA ASP A 16 -5.83 -17.56 19.37
C ASP A 16 -6.09 -16.03 19.34
N TYR A 17 -6.42 -15.47 18.16
CA TYR A 17 -6.49 -14.01 17.94
C TYR A 17 -7.87 -13.50 17.48
N GLY A 18 -8.81 -14.36 17.10
CA GLY A 18 -10.14 -13.94 16.65
C GLY A 18 -10.07 -12.98 15.47
N ASP A 19 -10.61 -11.76 15.63
CA ASP A 19 -10.62 -10.67 14.64
C ASP A 19 -9.52 -9.61 14.89
N LEU A 20 -8.65 -9.79 15.88
CA LEU A 20 -7.55 -8.87 16.20
C LEU A 20 -6.70 -8.61 14.95
N ALA A 21 -6.29 -7.36 14.72
CA ALA A 21 -5.39 -6.99 13.63
C ALA A 21 -5.87 -7.52 12.26
N THR A 22 -7.13 -7.22 11.95
CA THR A 22 -7.72 -7.49 10.64
C THR A 22 -8.27 -6.21 10.03
N THR A 23 -8.25 -6.11 8.71
CA THR A 23 -8.82 -4.98 7.98
C THR A 23 -9.95 -5.41 7.06
N LEU A 24 -11.05 -4.65 7.01
CA LEU A 24 -12.13 -4.91 6.07
C LEU A 24 -11.66 -4.60 4.65
N ILE A 25 -11.85 -5.55 3.73
CA ILE A 25 -11.53 -5.38 2.31
C ILE A 25 -12.75 -5.53 1.40
N GLY A 26 -13.88 -5.96 1.94
CA GLY A 26 -15.12 -6.06 1.20
C GLY A 26 -16.22 -6.81 1.94
N LYS A 27 -17.27 -7.17 1.21
CA LYS A 27 -18.38 -8.00 1.70
C LYS A 27 -18.65 -9.13 0.71
N GLN A 28 -19.10 -10.26 1.25
CA GLN A 28 -19.50 -11.40 0.45
C GLN A 28 -20.76 -11.05 -0.35
N TYR A 29 -20.72 -11.30 -1.67
CA TYR A 29 -21.92 -11.27 -2.49
C TYR A 29 -22.68 -12.58 -2.34
N ILE A 30 -23.93 -12.51 -1.89
CA ILE A 30 -24.85 -13.65 -1.79
C ILE A 30 -25.98 -13.45 -2.79
N THR A 31 -26.17 -14.41 -3.69
CA THR A 31 -27.26 -14.40 -4.67
C THR A 31 -28.34 -15.37 -4.23
N MET A 32 -29.56 -14.87 -4.02
CA MET A 32 -30.75 -15.66 -3.72
C MET A 32 -31.76 -15.51 -4.87
N GLY A 33 -31.70 -16.45 -5.82
CA GLY A 33 -32.48 -16.33 -7.06
C GLY A 33 -32.07 -15.08 -7.85
N ASN A 34 -32.98 -14.12 -7.98
CA ASN A 34 -32.75 -12.85 -8.68
C ASN A 34 -32.34 -11.69 -7.75
N ILE A 35 -32.24 -11.93 -6.44
CA ILE A 35 -31.86 -10.90 -5.45
C ILE A 35 -30.39 -11.09 -5.10
N VAL A 36 -29.62 -10.00 -5.20
CA VAL A 36 -28.23 -9.95 -4.72
C VAL A 36 -28.21 -9.17 -3.41
N SER A 37 -27.60 -9.75 -2.39
CA SER A 37 -27.43 -9.15 -1.07
C SER A 37 -25.97 -9.20 -0.64
N LEU A 38 -25.55 -8.18 0.12
CA LEU A 38 -24.25 -8.18 0.78
C LEU A 38 -24.39 -8.94 2.10
N GLY A 39 -23.64 -10.04 2.21
CA GLY A 39 -23.63 -10.91 3.37
C GLY A 39 -22.52 -10.54 4.35
N ASN A 40 -21.65 -11.52 4.57
CA ASN A 40 -20.58 -11.46 5.57
C ASN A 40 -19.49 -10.44 5.20
N ASN A 41 -18.88 -9.85 6.23
CA ASN A 41 -17.69 -9.02 6.04
C ASN A 41 -16.51 -9.90 5.63
N ILE A 42 -15.72 -9.43 4.68
CA ILE A 42 -14.47 -10.05 4.26
C ILE A 42 -13.34 -9.21 4.81
N MET A 43 -12.61 -9.79 5.75
CA MET A 43 -11.47 -9.20 6.43
C MET A 43 -10.17 -9.76 5.84
N LEU A 44 -9.09 -8.98 5.88
CA LEU A 44 -7.73 -9.39 5.55
C LEU A 44 -6.91 -9.44 6.84
N ASP A 45 -6.19 -10.54 7.03
CA ASP A 45 -5.25 -10.70 8.13
C ASP A 45 -4.05 -9.76 8.00
N ALA A 46 -3.73 -9.02 9.07
CA ALA A 46 -2.53 -8.18 9.15
C ALA A 46 -1.47 -8.75 10.11
N LEU A 47 -1.72 -9.89 10.77
CA LEU A 47 -0.76 -10.49 11.72
C LEU A 47 0.32 -11.32 11.04
N ARG A 48 0.01 -11.94 9.90
CA ARG A 48 0.95 -12.79 9.17
C ARG A 48 1.40 -12.14 7.86
N PRO A 49 2.60 -12.49 7.35
CA PRO A 49 3.05 -12.04 6.04
C PRO A 49 2.19 -12.64 4.92
N HIS A 50 1.79 -11.81 3.96
CA HIS A 50 1.01 -12.21 2.78
C HIS A 50 1.68 -11.72 1.50
N VAL A 51 1.62 -12.54 0.45
CA VAL A 51 1.93 -12.11 -0.93
C VAL A 51 0.61 -12.00 -1.68
N ILE A 52 0.24 -10.78 -2.07
CA ILE A 52 -1.06 -10.49 -2.69
C ILE A 52 -0.85 -9.92 -4.09
N LEU A 53 -1.52 -10.51 -5.09
CA LEU A 53 -1.57 -10.00 -6.46
C LEU A 53 -2.93 -9.34 -6.73
N ILE A 54 -2.94 -8.05 -7.05
CA ILE A 54 -4.13 -7.32 -7.50
C ILE A 54 -4.04 -7.12 -9.02
N ALA A 55 -4.80 -7.89 -9.78
CA ALA A 55 -4.79 -7.86 -11.24
C ALA A 55 -6.16 -7.44 -11.82
N GLY A 56 -6.15 -6.76 -12.97
CA GLY A 56 -7.37 -6.29 -13.64
C GLY A 56 -7.10 -5.28 -14.75
N LYS A 57 -8.09 -5.07 -15.62
CA LYS A 57 -8.01 -4.12 -16.75
C LYS A 57 -7.82 -2.67 -16.28
N ARG A 58 -7.47 -1.76 -17.20
CA ARG A 58 -7.43 -0.32 -16.88
C ARG A 58 -8.80 0.13 -16.39
N GLY A 59 -8.83 0.90 -15.30
CA GLY A 59 -10.07 1.38 -14.69
C GLY A 59 -10.82 0.37 -13.80
N SER A 60 -10.29 -0.84 -13.58
CA SER A 60 -10.98 -1.86 -12.77
C SER A 60 -10.86 -1.70 -11.25
N GLY A 61 -10.37 -0.56 -10.76
CA GLY A 61 -10.24 -0.32 -9.31
C GLY A 61 -9.05 -0.98 -8.61
N LYS A 62 -7.97 -1.33 -9.32
CA LYS A 62 -6.76 -1.91 -8.71
C LYS A 62 -6.17 -1.02 -7.61
N SER A 63 -5.92 0.26 -7.94
CA SER A 63 -5.39 1.22 -6.98
C SER A 63 -6.37 1.55 -5.86
N TYR A 64 -7.68 1.52 -6.16
CA TYR A 64 -8.72 1.65 -5.14
C TYR A 64 -8.64 0.51 -4.12
N THR A 65 -8.49 -0.73 -4.59
CA THR A 65 -8.34 -1.91 -3.71
C THR A 65 -7.08 -1.81 -2.85
N MET A 66 -5.95 -1.38 -3.43
CA MET A 66 -4.72 -1.16 -2.66
C MET A 66 -4.87 0.00 -1.65
N GLY A 67 -5.63 1.04 -1.99
CA GLY A 67 -6.01 2.13 -1.08
C GLY A 67 -6.83 1.63 0.11
N VAL A 68 -7.86 0.80 -0.12
CA VAL A 68 -8.66 0.18 0.95
C VAL A 68 -7.77 -0.63 1.91
N ILE A 69 -6.82 -1.41 1.38
CA ILE A 69 -5.87 -2.15 2.21
C ILE A 69 -4.97 -1.18 3.00
N ALA A 70 -4.44 -0.15 2.35
CA ALA A 70 -3.54 0.82 2.98
C ALA A 70 -4.24 1.63 4.09
N GLU A 71 -5.44 2.15 3.85
CA GLU A 71 -6.29 2.82 4.85
C GLU A 71 -6.62 1.88 6.00
N GLY A 72 -6.98 0.64 5.67
CA GLY A 72 -7.21 -0.43 6.62
C GLY A 72 -6.06 -0.68 7.59
N LEU A 73 -4.84 -0.80 7.06
CA LEU A 73 -3.63 -0.95 7.86
C LEU A 73 -3.32 0.31 8.67
N ALA A 74 -3.58 1.50 8.11
CA ALA A 74 -3.39 2.77 8.80
C ALA A 74 -4.43 3.02 9.92
N SER A 75 -5.57 2.34 9.88
CA SER A 75 -6.66 2.37 10.87
C SER A 75 -6.52 1.34 12.00
N LEU A 76 -5.48 0.49 11.99
CA LEU A 76 -5.25 -0.49 13.06
C LEU A 76 -5.10 0.21 14.42
N ASP A 77 -5.47 -0.50 15.49
CA ASP A 77 -5.27 -0.05 16.86
C ASP A 77 -3.78 0.20 17.15
N GLU A 78 -3.49 1.09 18.09
CA GLU A 78 -2.13 1.56 18.38
C GLU A 78 -1.18 0.42 18.77
N ASP A 79 -1.69 -0.57 19.53
CA ASP A 79 -0.93 -1.74 19.98
C ASP A 79 -0.48 -2.62 18.81
N THR A 80 -1.31 -2.75 17.78
CA THR A 80 -0.98 -3.47 16.54
C THR A 80 -0.14 -2.60 15.60
N ALA A 81 -0.55 -1.34 15.40
CA ALA A 81 0.03 -0.44 14.42
C ALA A 81 1.51 -0.12 14.69
N GLN A 82 1.94 -0.06 15.96
CA GLN A 82 3.35 0.15 16.30
C GLN A 82 4.30 -0.93 15.75
N ASN A 83 3.78 -2.12 15.43
CA ASN A 83 4.56 -3.26 14.92
C ASN A 83 4.49 -3.40 13.39
N ILE A 84 3.74 -2.53 12.71
CA ILE A 84 3.49 -2.63 11.27
C ILE A 84 3.86 -1.30 10.61
N THR A 85 4.64 -1.36 9.54
CA THR A 85 4.92 -0.19 8.69
C THR A 85 4.58 -0.53 7.24
N SER A 86 3.73 0.30 6.64
CA SER A 86 3.34 0.18 5.23
C SER A 86 4.24 1.06 4.36
N LEU A 87 4.86 0.47 3.34
CA LEU A 87 5.61 1.18 2.31
C LEU A 87 4.89 1.02 0.96
N ILE A 88 4.59 2.13 0.31
CA ILE A 88 3.91 2.14 -0.99
C ILE A 88 4.82 2.83 -2.01
N ILE A 89 5.14 2.12 -3.09
CA ILE A 89 5.79 2.71 -4.27
C ILE A 89 4.67 3.24 -5.17
N ASP A 90 4.42 4.54 -5.08
CA ASP A 90 3.33 5.20 -5.80
C ASP A 90 3.83 5.90 -7.06
N THR A 91 3.70 5.23 -8.20
CA THR A 91 4.07 5.81 -9.49
C THR A 91 3.03 6.80 -10.04
N MET A 92 1.81 6.79 -9.52
CA MET A 92 0.71 7.65 -10.02
C MET A 92 0.48 8.89 -9.14
N GLY A 93 1.05 8.92 -7.93
CA GLY A 93 0.95 10.06 -7.01
C GLY A 93 -0.47 10.30 -6.50
N ILE A 94 -1.18 9.25 -6.10
CA ILE A 94 -2.57 9.33 -5.63
C ILE A 94 -2.74 9.06 -4.13
N TYR A 95 -1.83 8.31 -3.48
CA TYR A 95 -2.04 7.88 -2.09
C TYR A 95 -1.75 8.97 -1.05
N TRP A 96 -1.10 10.08 -1.44
CA TRP A 96 -0.97 11.24 -0.54
C TRP A 96 -2.35 11.78 -0.12
N THR A 97 -3.40 11.57 -0.93
CA THR A 97 -4.76 12.01 -0.64
C THR A 97 -5.38 11.35 0.60
N MET A 98 -4.82 10.24 1.10
CA MET A 98 -5.21 9.61 2.37
C MET A 98 -5.08 10.57 3.58
N LYS A 99 -4.29 11.64 3.45
CA LYS A 99 -4.19 12.70 4.46
C LYS A 99 -5.43 13.59 4.57
N SER A 100 -6.33 13.51 3.59
CA SER A 100 -7.53 14.35 3.49
C SER A 100 -8.80 13.48 3.62
N PRO A 101 -9.82 13.91 4.38
CA PRO A 101 -11.04 13.13 4.51
C PRO A 101 -11.83 13.09 3.19
N ASN A 102 -12.33 11.91 2.81
CA ASN A 102 -13.14 11.74 1.60
C ASN A 102 -14.61 12.17 1.81
N TYR A 103 -14.87 13.48 1.73
CA TYR A 103 -16.24 14.01 1.79
C TYR A 103 -17.04 13.79 0.49
N LYS A 104 -16.36 13.51 -0.63
CA LYS A 104 -17.04 13.29 -1.92
C LYS A 104 -17.92 12.03 -1.89
N GLU A 105 -17.50 11.02 -1.15
CA GLU A 105 -18.18 9.72 -1.05
C GLU A 105 -18.70 9.46 0.37
N ALA A 106 -19.04 10.52 1.12
CA ALA A 106 -19.45 10.41 2.52
C ALA A 106 -20.69 9.52 2.73
N ASP A 107 -21.68 9.58 1.83
CA ASP A 107 -22.87 8.72 1.90
C ASP A 107 -22.52 7.24 1.70
N LEU A 108 -21.61 6.95 0.75
CA LEU A 108 -21.13 5.58 0.52
C LEU A 108 -20.37 5.07 1.74
N LEU A 109 -19.47 5.87 2.33
CA LEU A 109 -18.77 5.50 3.55
C LEU A 109 -19.75 5.19 4.68
N LYS A 110 -20.78 6.02 4.84
CA LYS A 110 -21.83 5.82 5.84
C LYS A 110 -22.58 4.50 5.66
N ASP A 111 -22.93 4.12 4.42
CA ASP A 111 -23.56 2.83 4.10
C ASP A 111 -22.67 1.63 4.47
N TRP A 112 -21.35 1.85 4.47
CA TRP A 112 -20.35 0.87 4.89
C TRP A 112 -19.99 0.96 6.39
N GLY A 113 -20.60 1.88 7.14
CA GLY A 113 -20.33 2.09 8.56
C GLY A 113 -19.08 2.92 8.86
N TYR A 114 -18.52 3.58 7.86
CA TYR A 114 -17.35 4.46 7.98
C TYR A 114 -17.75 5.93 8.01
N GLN A 115 -16.81 6.76 8.45
CA GLN A 115 -16.88 8.21 8.37
C GLN A 115 -15.69 8.72 7.54
N PRO A 116 -15.84 9.81 6.78
CA PRO A 116 -14.70 10.48 6.15
C PRO A 116 -13.61 10.76 7.18
N THR A 117 -12.43 10.15 6.97
CA THR A 117 -11.32 10.20 7.94
C THR A 117 -10.03 10.54 7.22
N ALA A 118 -9.21 11.39 7.84
CA ALA A 118 -7.86 11.70 7.41
C ALA A 118 -6.85 10.90 8.22
N PHE A 119 -5.84 10.35 7.56
CA PHE A 119 -4.78 9.57 8.20
C PHE A 119 -3.56 10.43 8.52
N LYS A 120 -3.25 10.57 9.81
CA LYS A 120 -2.10 11.37 10.30
C LYS A 120 -0.76 10.64 10.22
N ASN A 121 -0.80 9.31 10.07
CA ASN A 121 0.35 8.41 10.00
C ASN A 121 0.84 8.19 8.55
N VAL A 122 0.34 8.96 7.58
CA VAL A 122 0.80 8.91 6.19
C VAL A 122 1.93 9.91 5.98
N ARG A 123 3.08 9.44 5.48
CA ARG A 123 4.24 10.25 5.13
C ARG A 123 4.58 10.05 3.66
N VAL A 124 4.77 11.14 2.94
CA VAL A 124 5.01 11.18 1.50
C VAL A 124 6.42 11.68 1.24
N PHE A 125 7.22 10.77 0.69
CA PHE A 125 8.59 11.01 0.30
C PHE A 125 8.63 11.26 -1.20
N VAL A 126 9.24 12.36 -1.64
CA VAL A 126 9.38 12.68 -3.06
C VAL A 126 10.85 12.89 -3.42
N PRO A 127 11.27 12.68 -4.68
CA PRO A 127 12.66 12.87 -5.09
C PRO A 127 13.18 14.26 -4.71
N LYS A 128 14.36 14.31 -4.10
CA LYS A 128 14.99 15.56 -3.62
C LYS A 128 15.05 16.64 -4.70
N GLY A 129 15.31 16.26 -5.96
CA GLY A 129 15.43 17.20 -7.07
C GLY A 129 14.12 17.89 -7.48
N SER A 130 12.96 17.33 -7.13
CA SER A 130 11.63 17.89 -7.43
C SER A 130 10.86 18.28 -6.17
N PHE A 131 11.50 18.23 -4.99
CA PHE A 131 10.84 18.44 -3.71
C PHE A 131 10.22 19.83 -3.59
N ASP A 132 11.01 20.89 -3.85
CA ASP A 132 10.55 22.26 -3.70
C ASP A 132 9.42 22.58 -4.68
N SER A 133 9.55 22.18 -5.95
CA SER A 133 8.52 22.42 -6.96
C SER A 133 7.19 21.71 -6.65
N ILE A 134 7.23 20.45 -6.20
CA ILE A 134 6.01 19.71 -5.83
C ILE A 134 5.39 20.33 -4.58
N LYS A 135 6.21 20.74 -3.62
CA LYS A 135 5.73 21.34 -2.37
C LYS A 135 5.09 22.72 -2.60
N GLU A 136 5.63 23.50 -3.53
CA GLU A 136 5.04 24.76 -3.97
C GLU A 136 3.69 24.56 -4.68
N GLU A 137 3.56 23.51 -5.50
CA GLU A 137 2.30 23.16 -6.17
C GLU A 137 1.25 22.68 -5.17
N ASN A 138 1.63 21.77 -4.27
CA ASN A 138 0.77 21.27 -3.20
C ASN A 138 1.60 20.76 -2.01
N ALA A 139 1.51 21.48 -0.89
CA ALA A 139 2.23 21.15 0.34
C ALA A 139 1.90 19.75 0.90
N GLU A 140 0.72 19.19 0.62
CA GLU A 140 0.34 17.85 1.11
C GLU A 140 0.98 16.70 0.30
N MET A 141 1.42 16.99 -0.93
CA MET A 141 2.06 16.01 -1.82
C MET A 141 3.54 15.72 -1.46
N ALA A 142 4.16 16.55 -0.61
CA ALA A 142 5.59 16.43 -0.31
C ALA A 142 5.90 16.76 1.16
N ASP A 143 6.06 15.72 2.00
CA ASP A 143 6.49 15.91 3.39
C ASP A 143 8.02 15.95 3.50
N TYR A 144 8.69 14.99 2.86
CA TYR A 144 10.12 14.79 2.98
C TYR A 144 10.81 14.60 1.63
N PRO A 145 11.99 15.21 1.41
CA PRO A 145 12.82 14.90 0.27
C PRO A 145 13.48 13.54 0.47
N PHE A 146 13.55 12.76 -0.60
CA PHE A 146 14.18 11.45 -0.63
C PHE A 146 15.28 11.41 -1.70
N SER A 147 16.42 10.84 -1.34
CA SER A 147 17.54 10.62 -2.24
C SER A 147 18.28 9.37 -1.81
N ILE A 148 18.71 8.57 -2.78
CA ILE A 148 19.57 7.42 -2.55
C ILE A 148 21.02 7.89 -2.68
N SER A 149 21.89 7.48 -1.77
CA SER A 149 23.32 7.77 -1.89
C SER A 149 23.91 6.98 -3.05
N VAL A 150 24.75 7.62 -3.86
CA VAL A 150 25.54 6.96 -4.91
C VAL A 150 26.38 5.80 -4.34
N LYS A 151 26.79 5.91 -3.07
CA LYS A 151 27.57 4.87 -2.38
C LYS A 151 26.76 3.63 -1.99
N ASP A 152 25.44 3.75 -1.94
CA ASP A 152 24.55 2.63 -1.60
C ASP A 152 24.20 1.79 -2.84
N LEU A 153 24.54 2.28 -4.04
CA LEU A 153 24.30 1.59 -5.30
C LEU A 153 25.40 0.56 -5.56
N THR A 154 24.98 -0.68 -5.73
CA THR A 154 25.84 -1.80 -6.11
C THR A 154 26.16 -1.78 -7.60
N PHE A 155 27.15 -2.57 -8.02
CA PHE A 155 27.47 -2.79 -9.43
C PHE A 155 26.24 -3.17 -10.27
N SER A 156 25.40 -4.09 -9.79
CA SER A 156 24.18 -4.49 -10.50
C SER A 156 23.17 -3.35 -10.62
N ASP A 157 23.03 -2.52 -9.58
CA ASP A 157 22.12 -1.37 -9.62
C ASP A 157 22.53 -0.38 -10.71
N TRP A 158 23.84 -0.13 -10.87
CA TRP A 158 24.36 0.72 -11.94
C TRP A 158 24.11 0.13 -13.33
N CYS A 159 24.29 -1.18 -13.51
CA CYS A 159 23.96 -1.84 -14.76
C CYS A 159 22.48 -1.71 -15.09
N ASP A 160 21.59 -1.93 -14.13
CA ASP A 160 20.14 -1.79 -14.32
C ASP A 160 19.75 -0.34 -14.67
N ILE A 161 20.35 0.66 -14.01
CA ILE A 161 20.11 2.09 -14.29
C ILE A 161 20.50 2.44 -15.73
N PHE A 162 21.64 1.94 -16.22
CA PHE A 162 22.13 2.23 -17.56
C PHE A 162 21.59 1.29 -18.65
N GLY A 163 20.89 0.22 -18.25
CA GLY A 163 20.38 -0.81 -19.17
C GLY A 163 21.50 -1.69 -19.75
N PHE A 164 22.60 -1.86 -19.04
CA PHE A 164 23.72 -2.73 -19.43
C PHE A 164 23.54 -4.13 -18.85
N SER A 165 24.12 -5.13 -19.51
CA SER A 165 24.27 -6.45 -18.92
C SER A 165 25.48 -6.46 -18.01
N ILE A 166 25.38 -7.13 -16.86
CA ILE A 166 26.53 -7.38 -15.99
C ILE A 166 27.69 -8.11 -16.70
N ASN A 167 27.41 -8.77 -17.83
CA ASN A 167 28.37 -9.57 -18.59
C ASN A 167 28.91 -8.87 -19.86
N ASP A 168 28.40 -7.69 -20.20
CA ASP A 168 28.93 -6.94 -21.35
C ASP A 168 30.15 -6.09 -20.96
N ASP A 169 30.82 -5.53 -21.97
CA ASP A 169 32.03 -4.72 -21.76
C ASP A 169 31.78 -3.52 -20.82
N TYR A 170 30.57 -2.95 -20.83
CA TYR A 170 30.20 -1.84 -19.96
C TYR A 170 30.00 -2.31 -18.52
N GLY A 171 29.36 -3.45 -18.30
CA GLY A 171 29.23 -4.08 -17.00
C GLY A 171 30.60 -4.39 -16.39
N VAL A 172 31.49 -5.03 -17.14
CA VAL A 172 32.84 -5.34 -16.67
C VAL A 172 33.59 -4.06 -16.25
N LEU A 173 33.48 -2.99 -17.05
CA LEU A 173 34.11 -1.71 -16.74
C LEU A 173 33.55 -1.06 -15.46
N ILE A 174 32.23 -1.07 -15.27
CA ILE A 174 31.60 -0.52 -14.06
C ILE A 174 32.04 -1.30 -12.83
N ASN A 175 32.08 -2.63 -12.90
CA ASN A 175 32.54 -3.46 -11.79
C ASN A 175 33.99 -3.13 -11.39
N GLN A 176 34.89 -2.99 -12.37
CA GLN A 176 36.29 -2.60 -12.12
C GLN A 176 36.41 -1.20 -11.51
N ALA A 177 35.55 -0.27 -11.90
CA ALA A 177 35.57 1.10 -11.37
C ALA A 177 35.05 1.18 -9.92
N LEU A 178 34.09 0.32 -9.55
CA LEU A 178 33.46 0.32 -8.22
C LEU A 178 34.19 -0.59 -7.21
N ASP A 179 34.78 -1.68 -7.67
CA ASP A 179 35.59 -2.60 -6.87
C ASP A 179 37.00 -2.74 -7.50
N PRO A 180 37.85 -1.70 -7.40
CA PRO A 180 39.21 -1.74 -7.90
C PRO A 180 40.05 -2.63 -6.98
N SER A 181 40.07 -3.93 -7.29
CA SER A 181 41.03 -4.88 -6.73
C SER A 181 42.48 -4.47 -6.99
#